data_AF-A0A931SHN6-F1
#
_entry.id   AF-A0A931SHN6-F1
#
_cell.length_a   1.000
_cell.length_b   1.000
_cell.length_c   1.000
_cell.angle_alpha   90.00
_cell.angle_beta   90.00
_cell.angle_gamma   90.00
#
_symmetry.space_group_name_H-M   'P 1'
#
loop_
_entity.id
_entity.type
_entity.pdbx_description
1 polymer ?
#
loop_
_entity_poly.entity_id
_entity_poly.type
_entity_poly.pdbx_seq_one_letter_code
_entity_poly.pdbx_strand_id
1 'polypeptide(L)'
;MLYLFCGLLGGAILTAICRPLFRKEDTIESAILEETEWDLLQRKKEVALGNIQDLDFEYKCGKLSQEDYQKIRSEMSAEAAIVFQEIDNIEAAADLDALIRREVSARRNKPRAAPQTAGCPSCGSKNPITNKFCAECGAKLTR
;
A
#
# COMPACT_ATOMS: atom_id res chain seq x y z
N MET A 1 29.38 -37.56 -24.78
CA MET A 1 28.65 -37.29 -23.53
C MET A 1 28.98 -35.91 -22.95
N LEU A 2 30.26 -35.59 -22.67
CA LEU A 2 30.64 -34.29 -22.08
C LEU A 2 30.25 -33.06 -22.94
N TYR A 3 30.50 -33.11 -24.25
CA TYR A 3 30.16 -32.00 -25.16
C TYR A 3 28.66 -31.73 -25.29
N LEU A 4 27.82 -32.76 -25.18
CA LEU A 4 26.37 -32.62 -25.19
C LEU A 4 25.87 -31.94 -23.91
N PHE A 5 26.49 -32.26 -22.77
CA PHE A 5 26.19 -31.64 -21.49
C PHE A 5 26.61 -30.15 -21.46
N CYS A 6 27.80 -29.83 -21.97
CA CYS A 6 28.25 -28.44 -22.10
C CYS A 6 27.36 -27.63 -23.05
N GLY A 7 26.90 -28.23 -24.15
CA GLY A 7 25.97 -27.57 -25.09
C GLY A 7 24.61 -27.25 -24.47
N LEU A 8 24.04 -28.18 -23.70
CA LEU A 8 22.75 -27.97 -23.01
C LEU A 8 22.85 -26.91 -21.91
N LEU A 9 23.93 -26.93 -21.11
CA LEU A 9 24.17 -25.91 -20.10
C LEU A 9 24.38 -24.53 -20.73
N GLY A 10 25.17 -24.46 -21.81
CA GLY A 10 25.38 -23.23 -22.55
C GLY A 10 24.07 -22.67 -23.11
N GLY A 11 23.25 -23.51 -23.76
CA GLY A 11 21.95 -23.10 -24.29
C GLY A 11 20.97 -22.66 -23.19
N ALA A 12 20.97 -23.30 -22.03
CA ALA A 12 20.12 -22.91 -20.90
C ALA A 12 20.53 -21.55 -20.32
N ILE A 13 21.83 -21.30 -20.18
CA ILE A 13 22.36 -20.01 -19.72
C ILE A 13 22.06 -18.91 -20.74
N LEU A 14 22.30 -19.16 -22.02
CA LEU A 14 22.01 -18.21 -23.09
C LEU A 14 20.51 -17.89 -23.16
N THR A 15 19.66 -18.90 -23.01
CA THR A 15 18.21 -18.71 -22.92
C THR A 15 17.83 -17.91 -21.67
N ALA A 16 18.43 -18.18 -20.51
CA ALA A 16 18.16 -17.42 -19.29
C ALA A 16 18.54 -15.94 -19.42
N ILE A 17 19.67 -15.65 -20.09
CA ILE A 17 20.15 -14.28 -20.33
C ILE A 17 19.33 -13.56 -21.42
N CYS A 18 18.92 -14.24 -22.48
CA CYS A 18 18.17 -13.64 -23.59
C CYS A 18 16.64 -13.63 -23.38
N ARG A 19 16.12 -14.44 -22.46
CA ARG A 19 14.70 -14.45 -22.07
C ARG A 19 14.15 -13.09 -21.64
N PRO A 20 14.84 -12.24 -20.85
CA PRO A 20 14.36 -10.89 -20.57
C PRO A 20 14.27 -10.01 -21.82
N LEU A 21 15.11 -10.23 -22.83
CA LEU A 21 15.13 -9.44 -24.08
C LEU A 21 13.96 -9.78 -25.02
N PHE A 22 13.48 -11.02 -24.97
CA PHE A 22 12.35 -11.51 -25.78
C PHE A 22 11.03 -11.60 -24.99
N ARG A 23 11.02 -11.15 -23.73
CA ARG A 23 9.77 -10.92 -23.01
C ARG A 23 9.10 -9.72 -23.66
N LYS A 24 8.22 -10.03 -24.62
CA LYS A 24 7.25 -9.11 -25.23
C LYS A 24 6.78 -8.15 -24.16
N GLU A 25 6.87 -6.85 -24.43
CA GLU A 25 6.48 -5.76 -23.53
C GLU A 25 5.05 -5.94 -22.99
N ASP A 26 4.91 -6.74 -21.95
CA ASP A 26 3.93 -6.49 -20.89
C ASP A 26 4.54 -5.36 -20.06
N THR A 27 4.49 -4.17 -20.68
CA THR A 27 4.49 -2.84 -20.08
C THR A 27 5.71 -2.41 -19.26
N ILE A 28 6.86 -2.19 -19.93
CA ILE A 28 7.84 -1.20 -19.44
C ILE A 28 7.18 0.19 -19.38
N GLU A 29 6.18 0.45 -20.23
CA GLU A 29 5.37 1.67 -20.23
C GLU A 29 4.47 1.85 -19.00
N SER A 30 4.06 0.75 -18.32
CA SER A 30 3.32 0.85 -17.04
C SER A 30 4.23 0.99 -15.83
N ALA A 31 5.52 0.66 -15.96
CA ALA A 31 6.50 0.86 -14.88
C ALA A 31 7.05 2.30 -14.85
N ILE A 32 6.76 3.11 -15.90
CA ILE A 32 7.30 4.46 -16.07
C ILE A 32 6.27 5.57 -15.75
N LEU A 33 4.97 5.28 -15.53
CA LEU A 33 3.95 6.33 -15.41
C LEU A 33 2.84 6.12 -14.37
N GLU A 34 3.08 5.37 -13.29
CA GLU A 34 2.25 5.52 -12.09
C GLU A 34 3.12 6.11 -10.98
N GLU A 35 3.43 7.40 -11.13
CA GLU A 35 3.86 8.18 -9.97
C GLU A 35 2.79 8.07 -8.90
N THR A 36 3.18 7.57 -7.74
CA THR A 36 2.25 7.46 -6.62
C THR A 36 1.89 8.87 -6.16
N GLU A 37 0.67 9.05 -5.64
CA GLU A 37 0.24 10.33 -5.07
C GLU A 37 1.23 10.84 -4.01
N TRP A 38 1.84 9.91 -3.26
CA TRP A 38 2.88 10.20 -2.28
C TRP A 38 4.14 10.80 -2.92
N ASP A 39 4.63 10.26 -4.04
CA ASP A 39 5.81 10.78 -4.75
C ASP A 39 5.58 12.21 -5.25
N LEU A 40 4.39 12.47 -5.80
CA LEU A 40 4.00 13.81 -6.27
C LEU A 40 4.00 14.81 -5.11
N LEU A 41 3.45 14.43 -3.95
CA LEU A 41 3.42 15.29 -2.77
C LEU A 41 4.80 15.53 -2.17
N GLN A 42 5.69 14.54 -2.15
CA GLN A 42 7.07 14.76 -1.71
C GLN A 42 7.80 15.77 -2.60
N ARG A 43 7.63 15.71 -3.93
CA ARG A 43 8.23 16.70 -4.82
C ARG A 43 7.64 18.10 -4.60
N LYS A 44 6.33 18.22 -4.41
CA LYS A 44 5.70 19.51 -4.06
C LYS A 44 6.29 20.09 -2.77
N LYS A 45 6.50 19.24 -1.76
CA LYS A 45 7.15 19.62 -0.49
C LYS A 45 8.57 20.12 -0.72
N GLU A 46 9.38 19.42 -1.51
CA GLU A 46 10.74 19.84 -1.84
C GLU A 46 10.76 21.21 -2.52
N VAL A 47 9.87 21.44 -3.50
CA VAL A 47 9.74 22.73 -4.19
C VAL A 47 9.33 23.84 -3.21
N ALA A 48 8.31 23.60 -2.38
CA ALA A 48 7.83 24.61 -1.42
C ALA A 48 8.91 25.00 -0.41
N LEU A 49 9.66 24.03 0.12
CA LEU A 49 10.77 24.29 1.05
C LEU A 49 11.94 25.00 0.36
N GLY A 50 12.26 24.62 -0.88
CA GLY A 50 13.28 25.30 -1.68
C GLY A 50 12.96 26.77 -1.87
N ASN A 51 11.71 27.10 -2.24
CA ASN A 51 11.27 28.48 -2.42
C ASN A 51 11.39 29.30 -1.13
N ILE A 52 11.02 28.73 0.02
CA ILE A 52 11.18 29.41 1.33
C ILE A 52 12.66 29.63 1.65
N GLN A 53 13.51 28.66 1.34
CA GLN A 53 14.95 28.76 1.58
C GLN A 53 15.59 29.86 0.71
N ASP A 54 15.19 29.95 -0.57
CA ASP A 54 15.65 30.99 -1.48
C ASP A 54 15.19 32.38 -1.02
N LEU A 55 13.93 32.51 -0.59
CA LEU A 55 13.39 33.74 0.01
C LEU A 55 14.19 34.18 1.26
N ASP A 56 14.47 33.23 2.16
CA ASP A 56 15.28 33.47 3.35
C ASP A 56 16.69 33.94 2.99
N PHE A 57 17.26 33.43 1.90
CA PHE A 57 18.56 33.87 1.40
C PHE A 57 18.49 35.29 0.84
N GLU A 58 17.48 35.62 0.01
CA GLU A 58 17.32 36.95 -0.56
C GLU A 58 17.19 38.04 0.52
N TYR A 59 16.40 37.76 1.57
CA TYR A 59 16.29 38.65 2.72
C TYR A 59 17.62 38.81 3.46
N LYS A 60 18.35 37.72 3.74
CA LYS A 60 19.67 37.77 4.40
C LYS A 60 20.71 38.54 3.57
N CYS A 61 20.61 38.51 2.24
CA CYS A 61 21.44 39.31 1.35
C CYS A 61 21.05 40.80 1.30
N GLY A 62 19.99 41.21 1.99
CA GLY A 62 19.50 42.59 2.00
C GLY A 62 18.79 43.02 0.72
N LYS A 63 18.33 42.07 -0.11
CA LYS A 63 17.59 42.37 -1.35
C LYS A 63 16.12 42.70 -1.09
N LEU A 64 15.59 42.28 0.05
CA LEU A 64 14.19 42.45 0.46
C LEU A 64 14.09 43.25 1.75
N SER A 65 13.03 44.06 1.84
CA SER A 65 12.65 44.70 3.09
C SER A 65 12.08 43.66 4.07
N GLN A 66 12.12 43.96 5.37
CA GLN A 66 11.54 43.08 6.39
C GLN A 66 10.03 42.89 6.20
N GLU A 67 9.32 43.93 5.76
CA GLU A 67 7.87 43.91 5.54
C GLU A 67 7.50 43.02 4.36
N ASP A 68 8.20 43.18 3.23
CA ASP A 68 7.97 42.34 2.03
C ASP A 68 8.32 40.87 2.31
N TYR A 69 9.45 40.65 2.99
CA TYR A 69 9.88 39.32 3.39
C TYR A 69 8.84 38.61 4.26
N GLN A 70 8.33 39.27 5.30
CA GLN A 70 7.32 38.69 6.18
C GLN A 70 6.04 38.33 5.43
N LYS A 71 5.60 39.21 4.52
CA LYS A 71 4.40 38.97 3.71
C LYS A 71 4.58 37.73 2.83
N ILE A 72 5.62 37.70 2.00
CA ILE A 72 5.86 36.59 1.06
C ILE A 72 6.11 35.28 1.83
N ARG A 73 6.86 35.35 2.94
CA ARG A 73 7.13 34.18 3.78
C ARG A 73 5.85 33.61 4.37
N SER A 74 4.94 34.47 4.83
CA SER A 74 3.66 34.02 5.38
C SER A 74 2.81 33.29 4.33
N GLU A 75 2.75 33.83 3.11
CA GLU A 75 2.03 33.23 1.98
C GLU A 75 2.63 31.86 1.60
N MET A 76 3.94 31.80 1.36
CA MET A 76 4.63 30.53 1.03
C MET A 76 4.55 29.50 2.16
N SER A 77 4.59 29.94 3.43
CA SER A 77 4.46 29.03 4.57
C SER A 77 3.06 28.42 4.66
N ALA A 78 2.02 29.17 4.29
CA ALA A 78 0.66 28.67 4.24
C ALA A 78 0.50 27.63 3.11
N GLU A 79 1.10 27.87 1.95
CA GLU A 79 1.12 26.89 0.85
C GLU A 79 1.85 25.60 1.24
N ALA A 80 3.01 25.71 1.88
CA ALA A 80 3.76 24.56 2.37
C ALA A 80 2.98 23.76 3.43
N ALA A 81 2.24 24.44 4.31
CA ALA A 81 1.41 23.80 5.32
C ALA A 81 0.31 22.92 4.71
N ILE A 82 -0.28 23.33 3.59
CA ILE A 82 -1.29 22.53 2.86
C ILE A 82 -0.67 21.23 2.36
N VAL A 83 0.51 21.29 1.73
CA VAL A 83 1.20 20.09 1.23
C VAL A 83 1.56 19.13 2.37
N PHE A 84 2.02 19.67 3.50
CA PHE A 84 2.29 18.84 4.68
C PHE A 84 1.03 18.17 5.23
N GLN A 85 -0.09 18.89 5.28
CA GLN A 85 -1.36 18.32 5.72
C GLN A 85 -1.83 17.18 4.80
N GLU A 86 -1.64 17.31 3.48
CA GLU A 86 -1.94 16.24 2.52
C GLU A 86 -1.07 15.00 2.75
N ILE A 87 0.23 15.18 3.00
CA ILE A 87 1.15 14.09 3.34
C ILE A 87 0.72 13.40 4.63
N ASP A 88 0.46 14.17 5.69
CA ASP A 88 0.05 13.64 6.99
C ASP A 88 -1.25 12.80 6.87
N ASN A 89 -2.19 13.22 6.02
CA ASN A 89 -3.43 12.48 5.78
C ASN A 89 -3.17 11.12 5.11
N ILE A 90 -2.27 11.06 4.12
CA ILE A 90 -1.90 9.81 3.45
C ILE A 90 -1.17 8.88 4.40
N GLU A 91 -0.23 9.40 5.18
CA GLU A 91 0.51 8.63 6.19
C GLU A 91 -0.45 8.06 7.25
N ALA A 92 -1.36 8.88 7.77
CA ALA A 92 -2.37 8.44 8.73
C ALA A 92 -3.30 7.36 8.16
N ALA A 93 -3.69 7.46 6.90
CA ALA A 93 -4.49 6.44 6.22
C ALA A 93 -3.71 5.12 6.08
N ALA A 94 -2.44 5.18 5.68
CA ALA A 94 -1.57 4.02 5.55
C ALA A 94 -1.34 3.30 6.90
N ASP A 95 -1.17 4.07 7.97
CA ASP A 95 -1.03 3.56 9.34
C ASP A 95 -2.32 2.88 9.83
N LEU A 96 -3.47 3.52 9.62
CA LEU A 96 -4.77 2.95 9.97
C LEU A 96 -4.99 1.60 9.27
N ASP A 97 -4.68 1.56 7.97
CA ASP A 97 -4.74 0.35 7.16
C ASP A 97 -3.82 -0.77 7.69
N ALA A 98 -2.61 -0.42 8.13
CA ALA A 98 -1.68 -1.38 8.73
C ALA A 98 -2.23 -1.94 10.05
N LEU A 99 -2.85 -1.09 10.89
CA LEU A 99 -3.50 -1.51 12.13
C LEU A 99 -4.68 -2.45 11.87
N ILE A 100 -5.54 -2.15 10.89
CA ILE A 100 -6.67 -3.00 10.51
C ILE A 100 -6.15 -4.37 10.05
N ARG A 101 -5.15 -4.42 9.16
CA ARG A 101 -4.56 -5.69 8.68
C ARG A 101 -3.99 -6.53 9.83
N ARG A 102 -3.29 -5.89 10.79
CA ARG A 102 -2.78 -6.55 11.99
C ARG A 102 -3.92 -7.13 12.84
N GLU A 103 -4.96 -6.36 13.10
CA GLU A 103 -6.09 -6.81 13.92
C GLU A 103 -6.87 -7.95 13.25
N VAL A 104 -7.14 -7.86 11.94
CA VAL A 104 -7.81 -8.91 11.17
C VAL A 104 -7.01 -10.22 11.20
N SER A 105 -5.70 -10.15 10.99
CA SER A 105 -4.83 -11.34 11.06
C SER A 105 -4.75 -11.93 12.47
N ALA A 106 -4.69 -11.10 13.51
CA ALA A 106 -4.72 -11.54 14.90
C ALA A 106 -6.03 -12.28 15.25
N ARG A 107 -7.18 -11.76 14.80
CA ARG A 107 -8.48 -12.42 15.00
C ARG A 107 -8.60 -13.73 14.24
N ARG A 108 -8.11 -13.78 13.01
CA ARG A 108 -8.11 -14.99 12.19
C ARG A 108 -7.25 -16.10 12.81
N ASN A 109 -6.12 -15.75 13.39
CA ASN A 109 -5.19 -16.71 13.99
C ASN A 109 -5.53 -17.08 15.45
N LYS A 110 -6.53 -16.42 16.06
CA LYS A 110 -6.96 -16.76 17.42
C LYS A 110 -7.61 -18.14 17.41
N PRO A 111 -7.09 -19.13 18.16
CA PRO A 111 -7.68 -20.47 18.19
C PRO A 111 -9.09 -20.37 18.78
N ARG A 112 -10.08 -20.58 17.92
CA ARG A 112 -11.49 -20.67 18.34
C ARG A 112 -11.72 -22.09 18.84
N ALA A 113 -12.26 -22.22 20.06
CA ALA A 113 -12.69 -23.51 20.57
C ALA A 113 -13.60 -24.19 19.54
N ALA A 114 -13.39 -25.49 19.32
CA ALA A 114 -14.16 -26.26 18.35
C ALA A 114 -15.67 -26.09 18.64
N PRO A 115 -16.48 -25.64 17.67
CA PRO A 115 -17.90 -25.49 17.89
C PRO A 115 -18.53 -26.85 18.20
N GLN A 116 -19.22 -26.95 19.33
CA GLN A 116 -20.02 -28.14 19.64
C GLN A 116 -21.09 -28.28 18.56
N THR A 117 -21.22 -29.47 17.97
CA THR A 117 -22.17 -29.74 16.88
C THR A 117 -23.22 -30.75 17.34
N ALA A 118 -24.45 -30.55 16.88
CA ALA A 118 -25.59 -31.45 17.07
C ALA A 118 -26.19 -31.81 15.69
N GLY A 119 -26.81 -32.99 15.59
CA GLY A 119 -27.50 -33.42 14.37
C GLY A 119 -28.86 -32.74 14.21
N CYS A 120 -29.21 -32.38 12.97
CA CYS A 120 -30.54 -31.87 12.66
C CYS A 120 -31.59 -33.00 12.76
N PRO A 121 -32.70 -32.83 13.49
CA PRO A 121 -33.72 -33.87 13.60
C PRO A 121 -34.51 -34.10 12.30
N SER A 122 -34.50 -33.15 11.36
CA SER A 122 -35.24 -33.26 10.09
C SER A 122 -34.45 -33.87 8.95
N CYS A 123 -33.13 -33.63 8.87
CA CYS A 123 -32.31 -34.13 7.75
C CYS A 123 -30.98 -34.80 8.18
N GLY A 124 -30.65 -34.83 9.48
CA GLY A 124 -29.44 -35.48 9.99
C GLY A 124 -28.14 -34.68 9.85
N SER A 125 -28.12 -33.50 9.20
CA SER A 125 -26.90 -32.73 9.01
C SER A 125 -26.32 -32.20 10.34
N LYS A 126 -24.98 -32.19 10.46
CA LYS A 126 -24.29 -31.69 11.65
C LYS A 126 -24.27 -30.16 11.63
N ASN A 127 -24.91 -29.54 12.62
CA ASN A 127 -24.98 -28.10 12.76
C ASN A 127 -24.38 -27.68 14.11
N PRO A 128 -23.69 -26.54 14.21
CA PRO A 128 -23.23 -26.03 15.50
C PRO A 128 -24.42 -25.69 16.41
N ILE A 129 -24.31 -25.97 17.71
CA ILE A 129 -25.39 -25.74 18.70
C ILE A 129 -25.81 -24.27 18.84
N THR A 130 -25.02 -23.34 18.27
CA THR A 130 -25.34 -21.91 18.21
C THR A 130 -26.34 -21.56 17.10
N ASN A 131 -26.56 -22.46 16.14
CA ASN A 131 -27.48 -22.21 15.03
C ASN A 131 -28.93 -22.40 15.50
N LYS A 132 -29.78 -21.45 15.14
CA LYS A 132 -31.24 -21.53 15.37
C LYS A 132 -31.95 -22.37 14.30
N PHE A 133 -31.34 -22.49 13.13
CA PHE A 133 -31.86 -23.20 11.96
C PHE A 133 -30.79 -24.07 11.32
N CYS A 134 -31.19 -25.16 10.70
CA CYS A 134 -30.32 -26.04 9.94
C CYS A 134 -29.77 -25.33 8.70
N ALA A 135 -28.45 -25.36 8.50
CA ALA A 135 -27.81 -24.71 7.35
C ALA A 135 -28.04 -25.43 6.01
N GLU A 136 -28.51 -26.69 6.05
CA GLU A 136 -28.80 -27.49 4.85
C GLU A 136 -30.29 -27.49 4.49
N CYS A 137 -31.18 -27.78 5.44
CA CYS A 137 -32.61 -27.96 5.16
C CYS A 137 -33.52 -26.84 5.70
N GLY A 138 -32.96 -25.86 6.42
CA GLY A 138 -33.71 -24.72 6.97
C GLY A 138 -34.60 -25.04 8.18
N ALA A 139 -34.71 -26.30 8.61
CA ALA A 139 -35.52 -26.69 9.76
C ALA A 139 -35.03 -26.02 11.06
N LYS A 140 -35.97 -25.64 11.94
CA LYS A 140 -35.65 -25.06 13.25
C LYS A 140 -34.96 -26.12 14.12
N LEU A 141 -33.78 -25.81 14.65
CA LEU A 141 -33.06 -26.71 15.54
C LEU A 141 -33.60 -26.53 16.95
N THR A 142 -34.32 -27.53 17.43
CA THR A 142 -34.70 -27.64 18.84
C THR A 142 -33.45 -28.08 19.61
N ARG A 143 -32.99 -27.21 20.50
CA ARG A 143 -31.85 -27.47 21.37
C ARG A 143 -32.11 -28.64 22.30
#